data_AF-A0A550I7J5-F1
#
_entry.id   AF-A0A550I7J5-F1
#
_cell.length_a   1.000
_cell.length_b   1.000
_cell.length_c   1.000
_cell.angle_alpha   90.00
_cell.angle_beta   90.00
_cell.angle_gamma   90.00
#
_symmetry.space_group_name_H-M   'P 1'
#
loop_
_entity.id
_entity.type
_entity.pdbx_description
1 polymer ?
#
loop_
_entity_poly.entity_id
_entity_poly.type
_entity_poly.pdbx_seq_one_letter_code
_entity_poly.pdbx_strand_id
1 'polypeptide(L)'
;MKELGFNEMENLYCPVTGHQVLDPEQFNPSPALVFNYIKFEGGSFPYLREDFKEKFSEYYMNENHHSTLYKILTEKELNNSGRYLWITLEGHPFDTSFCFDMTFGNEQSKDNPASFLKLRKFQVK
;
A
#
# COMPACT_ATOMS: atom_id res chain seq x y z
N MET A 1 -15.48 9.18 -11.29
CA MET A 1 -14.17 8.56 -11.01
C MET A 1 -13.30 8.86 -12.21
N LYS A 2 -12.08 9.38 -12.01
CA LYS A 2 -11.17 9.75 -13.11
C LYS A 2 -10.17 8.61 -13.25
N GLU A 3 -10.18 7.93 -14.38
CA GLU A 3 -9.23 6.86 -14.70
C GLU A 3 -7.82 7.46 -14.82
N LEU A 4 -6.85 6.84 -14.14
CA LEU A 4 -5.44 7.24 -14.24
C LEU A 4 -4.81 6.51 -15.42
N GLY A 5 -4.19 7.25 -16.34
CA GLY A 5 -3.51 6.67 -17.50
C GLY A 5 -2.21 5.96 -17.12
N PHE A 6 -1.73 5.05 -17.96
CA PHE A 6 -0.49 4.27 -17.73
C PHE A 6 0.74 5.16 -17.37
N ASN A 7 0.84 6.38 -17.94
CA ASN A 7 1.90 7.36 -17.63
C ASN A 7 1.80 7.97 -16.20
N GLU A 8 0.66 7.88 -15.53
CA GLU A 8 0.48 8.36 -14.16
C GLU A 8 0.94 7.30 -13.14
N MET A 9 1.05 6.02 -13.54
CA MET A 9 1.53 4.94 -12.67
C MET A 9 3.04 5.05 -12.38
N GLU A 10 3.83 5.49 -13.36
CA GLU A 10 5.27 5.77 -13.19
C GLU A 10 5.52 6.90 -12.17
N ASN A 11 4.50 7.72 -11.89
CA ASN A 11 4.56 8.81 -10.92
C ASN A 11 3.90 8.47 -9.59
N LEU A 12 3.69 7.18 -9.27
CA LEU A 12 3.19 6.79 -7.96
C LEU A 12 4.32 6.87 -6.93
N TYR A 13 4.21 7.82 -6.01
CA TYR A 13 5.13 7.98 -4.89
C TYR A 13 4.45 7.55 -3.58
N CYS A 14 5.24 6.96 -2.69
CA CYS A 14 4.82 6.60 -1.36
C CYS A 14 4.53 7.89 -0.59
N PRO A 15 3.30 8.07 -0.07
CA PRO A 15 2.91 9.31 0.58
C PRO A 15 3.57 9.54 1.94
N VAL A 16 4.26 8.53 2.48
CA VAL A 16 4.95 8.59 3.78
C VAL A 16 6.44 8.89 3.61
N THR A 17 7.11 8.19 2.69
CA THR A 17 8.57 8.29 2.51
C THR A 17 8.96 9.15 1.31
N GLY A 18 8.04 9.44 0.40
CA GLY A 18 8.33 10.10 -0.88
C GLY A 18 9.05 9.21 -1.90
N HIS A 19 9.32 7.93 -1.59
CA HIS A 19 9.95 7.00 -2.54
C HIS A 19 8.98 6.58 -3.64
N GLN A 20 9.49 6.43 -4.86
CA GLN A 20 8.72 5.89 -5.98
C GLN A 20 8.30 4.44 -5.68
N VAL A 21 7.03 4.11 -5.95
CA VAL A 21 6.43 2.80 -5.63
C VAL A 21 6.57 1.85 -6.81
N LEU A 22 6.51 2.38 -8.03
CA LEU A 22 6.61 1.65 -9.28
C LEU A 22 7.81 2.20 -10.06
N ASP A 23 9.01 1.79 -9.67
CA ASP A 23 10.21 1.95 -10.49
C ASP A 23 10.38 0.69 -11.35
N PRO A 24 10.30 0.79 -12.69
CA PRO A 24 10.41 -0.35 -13.60
C PRO A 24 11.81 -0.98 -13.63
N GLU A 25 12.86 -0.26 -13.21
CA GLU A 25 14.23 -0.77 -13.19
C GLU A 25 14.59 -1.40 -11.84
N GLN A 26 14.01 -0.90 -10.74
CA GLN A 26 14.33 -1.33 -9.38
C GLN A 26 13.09 -1.31 -8.48
N PHE A 27 12.31 -2.40 -8.46
CA PHE A 27 11.22 -2.52 -7.49
C PHE A 27 11.77 -2.62 -6.07
N ASN A 28 11.94 -1.47 -5.41
CA ASN A 28 12.32 -1.35 -4.01
C ASN A 28 11.13 -0.81 -3.22
N PRO A 29 10.25 -1.69 -2.71
CA PRO A 29 9.01 -1.27 -2.06
C PRO A 29 9.33 -0.36 -0.88
N SER A 30 8.62 0.76 -0.77
CA SER A 30 8.75 1.65 0.38
C SER A 30 8.59 0.85 1.68
N PRO A 31 9.38 1.10 2.72
CA PRO A 31 9.22 0.41 4.00
C PRO A 31 7.87 0.73 4.69
N ALA A 32 7.18 1.78 4.24
CA ALA A 32 5.79 2.06 4.63
C ALA A 32 4.76 1.23 3.83
N LEU A 33 5.14 0.58 2.74
CA LEU A 33 4.24 -0.29 1.97
C LEU A 33 3.91 -1.53 2.81
N VAL A 34 2.62 -1.82 2.94
CA VAL A 34 2.09 -3.00 3.63
C VAL A 34 1.87 -4.12 2.63
N PHE A 35 1.21 -3.82 1.51
CA PHE A 35 1.01 -4.79 0.43
C PHE A 35 0.93 -4.11 -0.94
N ASN A 36 1.27 -4.88 -1.97
CA ASN A 36 0.89 -4.68 -3.35
C ASN A 36 0.07 -5.90 -3.79
N TYR A 37 -1.14 -5.69 -4.29
CA TYR A 37 -2.03 -6.74 -4.76
C TYR A 37 -2.49 -6.46 -6.19
N ILE A 38 -2.25 -7.41 -7.10
CA ILE A 38 -2.68 -7.34 -8.49
C ILE A 38 -3.94 -8.19 -8.63
N LYS A 39 -5.04 -7.57 -9.07
CA LYS A 39 -6.32 -8.22 -9.36
C LYS A 39 -6.32 -8.71 -10.81
N PHE A 40 -5.66 -9.82 -11.07
CA PHE A 40 -5.76 -10.55 -12.35
C PHE A 40 -5.76 -12.06 -12.09
N GLU A 41 -6.54 -12.82 -12.85
CA GLU A 41 -6.58 -14.30 -12.85
C GLU A 41 -6.29 -14.97 -11.49
N GLY A 42 -7.19 -14.77 -10.50
CA GLY A 42 -7.06 -15.35 -9.15
C GLY A 42 -6.41 -14.43 -8.12
N GLY A 43 -5.74 -13.38 -8.60
CA GLY A 43 -5.15 -12.31 -7.81
C GLY A 43 -3.88 -12.74 -7.08
N SER A 44 -2.90 -11.85 -7.01
CA SER A 44 -1.60 -12.17 -6.43
C SER A 44 -1.04 -11.04 -5.59
N PHE A 45 -0.20 -11.40 -4.61
CA PHE A 45 0.58 -10.45 -3.83
C PHE A 45 2.05 -10.43 -4.29
N PRO A 46 2.42 -9.60 -5.29
CA PRO A 46 3.83 -9.34 -5.59
C PRO A 46 4.62 -8.86 -4.36
N TYR A 47 3.93 -8.18 -3.44
CA TYR A 47 4.52 -7.76 -2.17
C TYR A 47 3.51 -7.87 -1.03
N LEU A 48 3.98 -8.43 0.08
CA LEU A 48 3.34 -8.35 1.39
C LEU A 48 4.46 -8.15 2.42
N ARG A 49 4.26 -7.24 3.36
CA ARG A 49 5.22 -6.95 4.43
C ARG A 49 5.38 -8.18 5.35
N GLU A 50 6.59 -8.41 5.85
CA GLU A 50 6.94 -9.66 6.56
C GLU A 50 6.07 -9.94 7.79
N ASP A 51 5.71 -8.92 8.58
CA ASP A 51 4.82 -9.06 9.73
C ASP A 51 3.43 -9.62 9.34
N PHE A 52 2.90 -9.20 8.18
CA PHE A 52 1.67 -9.75 7.64
C PHE A 52 1.84 -11.12 6.99
N LYS A 53 2.99 -11.39 6.36
CA LYS A 53 3.31 -12.73 5.83
C LYS A 53 3.37 -13.77 6.93
N GLU A 54 4.02 -13.46 8.04
CA GLU A 54 4.10 -14.37 9.19
C GLU A 54 2.71 -14.60 9.80
N LYS A 55 1.96 -13.52 10.05
CA LYS A 55 0.62 -13.57 10.65
C LYS A 55 -0.39 -14.35 9.80
N PHE A 56 -0.30 -14.25 8.47
CA PHE A 56 -1.23 -14.86 7.52
C PHE A 56 -0.58 -15.92 6.63
N SER A 57 0.48 -16.57 7.13
CA SER A 57 1.32 -17.51 6.37
C SER A 57 0.53 -18.61 5.66
N GLU A 58 -0.49 -19.19 6.31
CA GLU A 58 -1.37 -20.20 5.70
C GLU A 58 -2.07 -19.71 4.43
N TYR A 59 -2.53 -18.45 4.42
CA TYR A 59 -3.20 -17.87 3.26
C TYR A 59 -2.20 -17.33 2.23
N TYR A 60 -1.03 -16.86 2.66
CA TYR A 60 -0.01 -16.31 1.77
C TYR A 60 0.74 -17.40 0.98
N MET A 61 1.01 -18.56 1.60
CA MET A 61 1.76 -19.65 0.94
C MET A 61 0.94 -20.40 -0.13
N ASN A 62 -0.39 -20.27 -0.11
CA ASN A 62 -1.28 -20.85 -1.12
C ASN A 62 -1.84 -19.76 -2.01
N GLU A 63 -1.37 -19.66 -3.25
CA GLU A 63 -1.80 -18.64 -4.21
C GLU A 63 -3.32 -18.64 -4.44
N ASN A 64 -3.98 -19.80 -4.35
CA ASN A 64 -5.45 -19.89 -4.48
C ASN A 64 -6.19 -19.16 -3.34
N HIS A 65 -5.49 -18.86 -2.24
CA HIS A 65 -6.04 -18.14 -1.10
C HIS A 65 -5.72 -16.64 -1.14
N HIS A 66 -4.95 -16.12 -2.11
CA HIS A 66 -4.55 -14.70 -2.14
C HIS A 66 -5.76 -13.77 -2.25
N SER A 67 -6.76 -14.11 -3.07
CA SER A 67 -8.02 -13.36 -3.10
C SER A 67 -8.76 -13.32 -1.75
N THR A 68 -8.68 -14.41 -0.97
CA THR A 68 -9.25 -14.48 0.38
C THR A 68 -8.43 -13.68 1.39
N LEU A 69 -7.10 -13.79 1.31
CA LEU A 69 -6.18 -13.00 2.13
C LEU A 69 -6.39 -11.51 1.92
N TYR A 70 -6.54 -11.08 0.66
CA TYR A 70 -6.84 -9.70 0.32
C TYR A 70 -8.08 -9.19 1.04
N LYS A 71 -9.19 -9.94 1.00
CA LYS A 71 -10.42 -9.59 1.74
C LYS A 71 -10.19 -9.52 3.25
N ILE A 72 -9.47 -10.49 3.82
CA ILE A 72 -9.14 -10.48 5.26
C ILE A 72 -8.38 -9.21 5.62
N LEU A 73 -7.34 -8.89 4.86
CA LEU A 73 -6.53 -7.68 5.09
C LEU A 73 -7.38 -6.42 4.96
N THR A 74 -8.14 -6.29 3.87
CA THR A 74 -8.86 -5.05 3.56
C THR A 74 -10.12 -4.84 4.39
N GLU A 75 -10.82 -5.90 4.78
CA GLU A 75 -12.12 -5.79 5.46
C GLU A 75 -12.01 -5.93 6.98
N LYS A 76 -11.03 -6.70 7.49
CA LYS A 76 -10.91 -7.03 8.91
C LYS A 76 -9.72 -6.38 9.60
N GLU A 77 -8.54 -6.44 8.98
CA GLU A 77 -7.29 -6.08 9.66
C GLU A 77 -6.91 -4.62 9.50
N LEU A 78 -7.01 -4.10 8.28
CA LEU A 78 -6.53 -2.77 7.92
C LEU A 78 -7.66 -1.74 7.90
N ASN A 79 -8.90 -2.21 7.89
CA ASN A 79 -10.09 -1.36 7.92
C ASN A 79 -10.20 -0.60 9.25
N ASN A 80 -10.76 0.61 9.23
CA ASN A 80 -11.16 1.42 10.40
C ASN A 80 -10.07 1.97 11.35
N SER A 81 -8.79 1.75 11.09
CA SER A 81 -7.74 2.22 12.01
C SER A 81 -7.28 3.68 11.77
N GLY A 82 -7.61 4.27 10.62
CA GLY A 82 -7.06 5.57 10.17
C GLY A 82 -5.52 5.59 9.98
N ARG A 83 -4.86 4.46 10.28
CA ARG A 83 -3.41 4.23 10.19
C ARG A 83 -2.98 3.89 8.79
N TYR A 84 -3.87 3.30 7.99
CA TYR A 84 -3.53 2.81 6.66
C TYR A 84 -4.17 3.68 5.57
N LEU A 85 -3.40 3.95 4.52
CA LEU A 85 -3.89 4.57 3.29
C LEU A 85 -3.91 3.54 2.18
N TRP A 86 -5.06 3.44 1.52
CA TRP A 86 -5.26 2.51 0.42
C TRP A 86 -5.46 3.29 -0.88
N ILE A 87 -4.68 2.92 -1.89
CA ILE A 87 -4.77 3.42 -3.27
C ILE A 87 -5.09 2.22 -4.17
N THR A 88 -6.18 2.29 -4.91
CA THR A 88 -6.47 1.34 -6.00
C THR A 88 -6.28 2.07 -7.31
N LEU A 89 -5.45 1.50 -8.18
CA LEU A 89 -5.33 1.90 -9.57
C LEU A 89 -6.20 0.95 -10.38
N GLU A 90 -7.24 1.51 -10.99
CA GLU A 90 -8.14 0.78 -11.88
C GLU A 90 -7.70 1.07 -13.32
N GLY A 91 -7.46 0.01 -14.10
CA GLY A 91 -6.91 0.17 -15.45
C GLY A 91 -6.50 -1.13 -16.12
N HIS A 92 -6.71 -1.20 -17.43
CA HIS A 92 -6.36 -2.36 -18.25
C HIS A 92 -4.82 -2.49 -18.39
N PRO A 93 -4.22 -3.69 -18.31
CA PRO A 93 -4.86 -5.00 -18.16
C PRO A 93 -5.11 -5.46 -16.71
N PHE A 94 -4.57 -4.78 -15.68
CA PHE A 94 -4.63 -5.29 -14.31
C PHE A 94 -4.93 -4.18 -13.29
N ASP A 95 -6.04 -4.32 -12.55
CA ASP A 95 -6.30 -3.46 -11.40
C ASP A 95 -5.29 -3.78 -10.29
N THR A 96 -4.67 -2.76 -9.72
CA THR A 96 -3.63 -2.94 -8.69
C THR A 96 -3.96 -2.15 -7.44
N SER A 97 -3.74 -2.73 -6.28
CA SER A 97 -4.05 -2.13 -4.98
C SER A 97 -2.81 -2.05 -4.11
N PHE A 98 -2.54 -0.85 -3.59
CA PHE A 98 -1.44 -0.56 -2.67
C PHE A 98 -2.01 -0.14 -1.33
N CYS A 99 -1.39 -0.61 -0.26
CA CYS A 99 -1.67 -0.14 1.09
C CYS A 99 -0.40 0.34 1.76
N PHE A 100 -0.46 1.52 2.38
CA PHE A 100 0.64 2.16 3.08
C PHE A 100 0.31 2.38 4.55
N ASP A 101 1.25 2.11 5.44
CA ASP A 101 1.20 2.44 6.85
C ASP A 101 1.60 3.90 7.07
N MET A 102 0.61 4.76 7.29
CA MET A 102 0.78 6.21 7.48
C MET A 102 1.42 6.57 8.82
N THR A 103 1.62 5.58 9.70
CA THR A 103 2.36 5.76 10.97
C THR A 103 3.80 5.32 10.87
N PHE A 104 4.23 4.79 9.73
CA PHE A 104 5.62 4.44 9.49
C PHE A 104 6.51 5.68 9.68
N GLY A 105 7.54 5.56 10.53
CA GLY A 105 8.39 6.67 10.96
C GLY A 105 7.87 7.48 12.16
N ASN A 106 6.58 7.39 12.50
CA ASN A 106 6.02 8.08 13.68
C ASN A 106 6.39 7.39 14.99
N GLU A 107 6.61 6.08 14.97
CA GLU A 107 7.07 5.35 16.14
C GLU A 107 8.50 5.72 16.53
N GLN A 108 9.33 6.23 15.60
CA GLN A 108 10.62 6.87 15.90
C GLN A 108 10.47 8.33 16.38
N SER A 109 9.31 8.97 16.17
CA SER A 109 9.04 10.36 16.55
C SER A 109 8.39 10.53 17.93
N LYS A 110 8.17 9.44 18.68
CA LYS A 110 7.76 9.55 20.10
C LYS A 110 8.77 10.34 20.95
N ASP A 111 10.00 10.51 20.46
CA ASP A 111 11.02 11.37 21.06
C ASP A 111 11.01 12.83 20.56
N ASN A 112 10.21 13.20 19.54
CA ASN A 112 10.10 14.60 19.11
C ASN A 112 8.79 14.95 18.36
N PRO A 113 7.73 15.41 19.07
CA PRO A 113 6.41 15.71 18.50
C PRO A 113 6.35 17.00 17.64
N ALA A 114 7.44 17.77 17.52
CA ALA A 114 7.43 19.06 16.84
C ALA A 114 7.40 18.98 15.29
N SER A 115 7.70 17.82 14.72
CA SER A 115 7.85 17.67 13.25
C SER A 115 6.53 17.53 12.50
N PHE A 116 5.41 17.24 13.19
CA PHE A 116 4.18 16.79 12.56
C PHE A 116 3.16 17.87 12.18
N LEU A 117 3.32 19.10 12.67
CA LEU A 117 2.38 20.18 12.38
C LEU A 117 2.55 20.82 10.99
N LYS A 118 3.54 20.40 10.19
CA LYS A 118 3.85 21.04 8.89
C LYS A 118 3.16 20.45 7.66
N LEU A 119 2.58 19.25 7.72
CA LEU A 119 2.05 18.58 6.51
C LEU A 119 0.51 18.58 6.36
N ARG A 120 -0.25 19.16 7.31
CA ARG A 120 -1.72 19.24 7.23
C ARG A 120 -2.28 20.48 6.50
N LYS A 121 -1.57 21.03 5.51
CA LYS A 121 -2.13 22.10 4.65
C LYS A 121 -1.85 21.85 3.17
N PHE A 122 -2.54 20.86 2.60
CA PHE A 122 -2.96 20.95 1.20
C PHE A 122 -4.48 21.16 1.20
N GLN A 123 -4.89 22.43 1.21
CA GLN A 123 -6.22 22.81 0.75
C GLN A 123 -6.16 22.91 -0.77
N VAL A 124 -6.87 22.01 -1.45
CA VAL A 124 -7.19 22.16 -2.86
C VAL A 124 -8.18 23.33 -2.97
N LYS A 125 -7.80 24.37 -3.71
CA LYS A 125 -8.71 25.44 -4.16
C LYS A 125 -9.43 25.00 -5.42
#